data_AF-A0A2U1LJU9-F1
#
_entry.id   AF-A0A2U1LJU9-F1
#
_cell.length_a   1.000
_cell.length_b   1.000
_cell.length_c   1.000
_cell.angle_alpha   90.00
_cell.angle_beta   90.00
_cell.angle_gamma   90.00
#
_symmetry.space_group_name_H-M   'P 1'
#
loop_
_entity.id
_entity.type
_entity.pdbx_description
1 polymer ?
#
loop_
_entity_poly.entity_id
_entity_poly.type
_entity_poly.pdbx_seq_one_letter_code
_entity_poly.pdbx_strand_id
1 'polypeptide(L)'
;MAPVKYSVREFTPVVVNEKGYRLSFKLVFVDMVSTVLCMMGIIGPDDHLSPQVLLDAKCDDIPSCVAFATKKELGFETLCTYPLIMMARTIWSEIEYIARKYRRFRIDDVKYISDPDEIISTILANFGEGGRKFPLVGVLHTNDFKDREVAAAAVAGVPYHLPVSAPLARHPRGLRFRHAVLIVGVDTTSDDPLMHNCEVKGSFGKGWALDGFSRVGFEVFEYVLLPVYGKHYCPPPFGTNKIIPIKIAADVSCVTGSTTVRDPISNKRKTEDGNRIASDDSKDYNEHVSKKRKTVDDNVCELSEDLKRELSKLYRVPLQDEDWTSWLEFTNHTKRAGTALREVSKKLIEQKKKSIGVDHPFVRVIGEFAVATFNKLREMLVKKGDHNNIRDFEIMECQYLHMRVPKHYFIYMTIEAFEKGKLGVYEAKIVCYTDDGRRTLTKFVLTDRRPVGKKAMAMSPLSRLISIYKSVEGLEKDIETYMKTAQQSKKGEENGNVAAELCHLKKYYKQAIDGLGKVLSRDTLAPARNPTTNRDTGGMVRRTKGTTCKGYDYYNPLREFGISLLW
;
A
#
# COMPACT_ATOMS: atom_id res chain seq x y z
N MET A 1 7.50 34.96 36.21
CA MET A 1 7.03 34.65 34.84
C MET A 1 5.52 34.82 34.82
N ALA A 2 4.94 35.29 33.71
CA ALA A 2 3.49 35.33 33.56
C ALA A 2 2.92 33.89 33.57
N PRO A 3 1.71 33.66 34.10
CA PRO A 3 1.05 32.36 34.01
C PRO A 3 0.90 31.90 32.55
N VAL A 4 1.17 30.62 32.27
CA VAL A 4 1.10 30.03 30.93
C VAL A 4 0.06 28.92 30.96
N LYS A 5 -0.87 28.95 29.99
CA LYS A 5 -1.80 27.84 29.73
C LYS A 5 -1.94 27.63 28.24
N TYR A 6 -1.39 26.53 27.74
CA TYR A 6 -1.42 26.22 26.32
C TYR A 6 -1.33 24.71 26.07
N SER A 7 -2.02 24.21 25.06
CA SER A 7 -1.90 22.82 24.61
C SER A 7 -2.01 22.74 23.09
N VAL A 8 -1.14 21.94 22.46
CA VAL A 8 -1.19 21.58 21.03
C VAL A 8 -1.82 20.20 20.80
N ARG A 9 -2.49 19.63 21.80
CA ARG A 9 -3.05 18.27 21.75
C ARG A 9 -3.89 17.99 20.50
N GLU A 10 -4.62 18.98 20.00
CA GLU A 10 -5.45 18.85 18.79
C GLU A 10 -4.65 18.54 17.51
N PHE A 11 -3.37 18.92 17.45
CA PHE A 11 -2.48 18.62 16.32
C PHE A 11 -1.69 17.32 16.51
N THR A 12 -1.81 16.68 17.67
CA THR A 12 -0.97 15.53 18.02
C THR A 12 -1.54 14.25 17.42
N PRO A 13 -0.68 13.36 16.89
CA PRO A 13 -1.14 12.10 16.34
C PRO A 13 -1.91 11.25 17.33
N VAL A 14 -2.70 10.31 16.80
CA VAL A 14 -3.40 9.33 17.64
C VAL A 14 -2.42 8.57 18.56
N VAL A 15 -2.84 8.27 19.78
CA VAL A 15 -1.99 7.52 20.73
C VAL A 15 -1.74 6.10 20.23
N VAL A 16 -0.47 5.77 20.02
CA VAL A 16 0.01 4.44 19.65
C VAL A 16 0.47 3.70 20.90
N ASN A 17 0.07 2.43 21.03
CA ASN A 17 0.55 1.55 22.10
C ASN A 17 1.83 0.83 21.64
N GLU A 18 2.95 1.04 22.32
CA GLU A 18 4.23 0.41 22.04
C GLU A 18 4.29 -1.09 22.39
N LYS A 19 3.28 -1.64 23.06
CA LYS A 19 3.12 -3.06 23.44
C LYS A 19 4.35 -3.69 24.10
N GLY A 20 5.15 -2.90 24.82
CA GLY A 20 6.37 -3.35 25.48
C GLY A 20 7.59 -3.54 24.57
N TYR A 21 7.53 -3.12 23.30
CA TYR A 21 8.66 -3.19 22.36
C TYR A 21 9.75 -2.13 22.64
N ARG A 22 9.62 -1.31 23.69
CA ARG A 22 10.56 -0.25 24.06
C ARG A 22 10.81 0.74 22.92
N LEU A 23 9.72 1.20 22.30
CA LEU A 23 9.71 2.10 21.16
C LEU A 23 9.34 3.53 21.55
N SER A 24 9.09 3.80 22.83
CA SER A 24 8.63 5.08 23.34
C SER A 24 9.36 6.26 22.73
N PHE A 25 10.70 6.20 22.70
CA PHE A 25 11.51 7.23 22.08
C PHE A 25 11.23 7.42 20.58
N LYS A 26 11.28 6.33 19.79
CA LYS A 26 11.03 6.39 18.33
C LYS A 26 9.61 6.89 18.02
N LEU A 27 8.60 6.46 18.79
CA LEU A 27 7.21 6.88 18.62
C LEU A 27 7.06 8.37 18.95
N VAL A 28 7.50 8.78 20.13
CA VAL A 28 7.37 10.16 20.61
C VAL A 28 8.17 11.14 19.75
N PHE A 29 9.37 10.76 19.31
CA PHE A 29 10.17 11.60 18.42
C PHE A 29 9.44 11.84 17.08
N VAL A 30 8.86 10.81 16.49
CA VAL A 30 8.08 10.95 15.24
C VAL A 30 6.78 11.70 15.45
N ASP A 31 6.13 11.53 16.61
CA ASP A 31 4.96 12.32 16.97
C ASP A 31 5.29 13.81 17.12
N MET A 32 6.45 14.15 17.71
CA MET A 32 6.93 15.53 17.78
C MET A 32 7.04 16.14 16.38
N VAL A 33 7.72 15.45 15.46
CA VAL A 33 7.88 15.93 14.08
C VAL A 33 6.52 16.04 13.38
N SER A 34 5.67 15.02 13.49
CA SER A 34 4.34 15.01 12.87
C SER A 34 3.49 16.18 13.34
N THR A 35 3.47 16.42 14.66
CA THR A 35 2.68 17.49 15.26
C THR A 35 3.17 18.86 14.79
N VAL A 36 4.49 19.10 14.73
CA VAL A 36 5.01 20.38 14.22
C VAL A 36 4.63 20.59 12.76
N LEU A 37 4.77 19.57 11.92
CA LEU A 37 4.40 19.67 10.50
C LEU A 37 2.90 19.89 10.31
N CYS A 38 2.06 19.30 11.17
CA CYS A 38 0.62 19.54 11.20
C CYS A 38 0.31 20.99 11.60
N MET A 39 0.95 21.50 12.66
CA MET A 39 0.81 22.91 13.09
C MET A 39 1.25 23.89 12.01
N MET A 40 2.23 23.52 11.19
CA MET A 40 2.71 24.31 10.05
C MET A 40 1.84 24.16 8.79
N GLY A 41 0.81 23.32 8.81
CA GLY A 41 -0.05 23.03 7.65
C GLY A 41 0.67 22.29 6.52
N ILE A 42 1.82 21.65 6.79
CA ILE A 42 2.62 20.92 5.79
C ILE A 42 2.01 19.54 5.49
N ILE A 43 1.40 18.93 6.51
CA ILE A 43 0.65 17.66 6.43
C ILE A 43 -0.73 17.85 7.08
N GLY A 44 -1.71 17.05 6.64
CA GLY A 44 -3.06 17.08 7.22
C GLY A 44 -3.11 16.50 8.64
N PRO A 45 -4.19 16.76 9.39
CA PRO A 45 -4.36 16.26 10.75
C PRO A 45 -4.41 14.73 10.84
N ASP A 46 -4.80 14.04 9.76
CA ASP A 46 -4.81 12.57 9.68
C ASP A 46 -3.54 11.96 9.07
N ASP A 47 -2.64 12.79 8.52
CA ASP A 47 -1.43 12.35 7.82
C ASP A 47 -0.24 12.27 8.77
N HIS A 48 -0.20 11.24 9.60
CA HIS A 48 0.90 11.07 10.56
C HIS A 48 2.15 10.45 9.92
N LEU A 49 3.33 10.81 10.42
CA LEU A 49 4.58 10.21 10.00
C LEU A 49 4.75 8.81 10.60
N SER A 50 5.51 7.96 9.90
CA SER A 50 5.73 6.59 10.32
C SER A 50 6.99 6.43 11.18
N PRO A 51 6.86 5.93 12.42
CA PRO A 51 8.00 5.57 13.25
C PRO A 51 8.67 4.27 12.80
N GLN A 52 8.07 3.52 11.88
CA GLN A 52 8.64 2.28 11.36
C GLN A 52 9.96 2.50 10.61
N VAL A 53 10.18 3.67 10.05
CA VAL A 53 11.43 3.95 9.34
C VAL A 53 12.63 3.98 10.30
N LEU A 54 12.45 4.51 11.51
CA LEU A 54 13.48 4.50 12.55
C LEU A 54 13.75 3.09 13.08
N LEU A 55 12.72 2.25 13.15
CA LEU A 55 12.85 0.83 13.47
C LEU A 55 13.68 0.10 12.40
N ASP A 56 13.34 0.30 11.14
CA ASP A 56 13.99 -0.38 10.02
C ASP A 56 15.44 0.11 9.83
N ALA A 57 15.69 1.40 10.08
CA ALA A 57 17.02 2.01 10.08
C ALA A 57 17.86 1.73 11.33
N LYS A 58 17.31 1.00 12.32
CA LYS A 58 17.98 0.67 13.60
C LYS A 58 18.46 1.90 14.38
N CYS A 59 17.65 2.95 14.41
CA CYS A 59 17.93 4.16 15.20
C CYS A 59 17.62 3.88 16.68
N ASP A 60 18.58 3.33 17.42
CA ASP A 60 18.38 2.83 18.78
C ASP A 60 18.57 3.87 19.89
N ASP A 61 19.00 5.08 19.53
CA ASP A 61 19.23 6.18 20.45
C ASP A 61 18.80 7.54 19.86
N ILE A 62 18.95 8.60 20.66
CA ILE A 62 18.60 9.97 20.26
C ILE A 62 19.48 10.45 19.11
N PRO A 63 20.82 10.36 19.19
CA PRO A 63 21.68 10.85 18.12
C PRO A 63 21.37 10.19 16.77
N SER A 64 21.10 8.88 16.74
CA SER A 64 20.75 8.18 15.50
C SER A 64 19.39 8.59 14.94
N CYS A 65 18.38 8.85 15.79
CA CYS A 65 17.10 9.37 15.34
C CYS A 65 17.22 10.80 14.77
N VAL A 66 17.98 11.67 15.43
CA VAL A 66 18.25 13.05 14.97
C VAL A 66 19.05 13.03 13.67
N ALA A 67 20.11 12.23 13.59
CA ALA A 67 20.91 12.06 12.38
C ALA A 67 20.05 11.56 11.20
N PHE A 68 19.14 10.61 11.46
CA PHE A 68 18.19 10.14 10.43
C PHE A 68 17.25 11.27 9.97
N ALA A 69 16.71 12.05 10.90
CA ALA A 69 15.72 13.08 10.63
C ALA A 69 16.28 14.34 9.94
N THR A 70 17.57 14.63 10.16
CA THR A 70 18.27 15.82 9.62
C THR A 70 19.05 15.52 8.34
N LYS A 71 19.40 14.23 8.07
CA LYS A 71 20.15 13.86 6.87
C LYS A 71 19.38 14.21 5.60
N LYS A 72 20.08 14.85 4.66
CA LYS A 72 19.48 15.50 3.49
C LYS A 72 18.62 14.57 2.62
N GLU A 73 19.06 13.32 2.49
CA GLU A 73 18.48 12.30 1.60
C GLU A 73 17.44 11.43 2.31
N LEU A 74 17.39 11.49 3.64
CA LEU A 74 16.48 10.74 4.49
C LEU A 74 15.31 11.61 4.94
N GLY A 75 14.71 11.26 6.08
CA GLY A 75 13.47 11.82 6.58
C GLY A 75 12.35 10.78 6.66
N PHE A 76 11.21 11.23 7.15
CA PHE A 76 10.07 10.40 7.46
C PHE A 76 9.11 10.30 6.28
N GLU A 77 8.66 9.09 5.99
CA GLU A 77 7.48 8.82 5.18
C GLU A 77 6.21 8.84 6.08
N THR A 78 5.03 8.97 5.48
CA THR A 78 3.74 8.88 6.21
C THR A 78 3.41 7.43 6.60
N LEU A 79 2.48 7.25 7.53
CA LEU A 79 1.93 5.92 7.85
C LEU A 79 1.28 5.24 6.64
N CYS A 80 0.73 6.01 5.69
CA CYS A 80 0.13 5.48 4.47
C CYS A 80 1.17 4.86 3.53
N THR A 81 2.31 5.53 3.32
CA THR A 81 3.36 5.04 2.41
C THR A 81 4.34 4.08 3.08
N TYR A 82 4.44 4.14 4.40
CA TYR A 82 5.35 3.32 5.19
C TYR A 82 4.69 2.77 6.48
N PRO A 83 3.78 1.79 6.41
CA PRO A 83 2.97 1.39 7.56
C PRO A 83 3.75 0.87 8.76
N LEU A 84 3.28 1.21 9.97
CA LEU A 84 3.81 0.72 11.24
C LEU A 84 3.46 -0.75 11.48
N ILE A 85 4.49 -1.60 11.59
CA ILE A 85 4.38 -3.03 11.89
C ILE A 85 5.05 -3.41 13.23
N MET A 86 5.62 -2.42 13.95
CA MET A 86 6.23 -2.51 15.28
C MET A 86 7.43 -3.46 15.41
N MET A 87 7.96 -3.96 14.30
CA MET A 87 9.15 -4.81 14.25
C MET A 87 10.01 -4.37 13.08
N ALA A 88 11.33 -4.34 13.26
CA ALA A 88 12.26 -3.98 12.19
C ALA A 88 12.14 -4.97 11.01
N ARG A 89 12.03 -4.43 9.79
CA ARG A 89 12.05 -5.22 8.56
C ARG A 89 13.46 -5.75 8.32
N THR A 90 13.54 -7.03 7.97
CA THR A 90 14.82 -7.73 7.73
C THR A 90 15.52 -7.30 6.44
N ILE A 91 14.79 -6.65 5.52
CA ILE A 91 15.34 -6.11 4.27
C ILE A 91 15.03 -4.62 4.27
N TRP A 92 15.86 -3.88 4.99
CA TRP A 92 15.93 -2.44 4.85
C TRP A 92 17.37 -2.10 4.52
N SER A 93 17.55 -1.33 3.46
CA SER A 93 18.80 -0.66 3.17
C SER A 93 18.53 0.82 2.95
N GLU A 94 19.49 1.65 3.34
CA GLU A 94 19.40 3.09 3.14
C GLU A 94 19.27 3.43 1.65
N ILE A 95 20.00 2.71 0.79
CA ILE A 95 19.97 2.90 -0.67
C ILE A 95 18.58 2.61 -1.24
N GLU A 96 17.95 1.49 -0.89
CA GLU A 96 16.59 1.18 -1.33
C GLU A 96 15.59 2.19 -0.76
N TYR A 97 15.77 2.60 0.49
CA TYR A 97 14.91 3.61 1.10
C TYR A 97 15.00 4.93 0.34
N ILE A 98 16.21 5.42 0.04
CA ILE A 98 16.47 6.64 -0.73
C ILE A 98 15.91 6.52 -2.15
N ALA A 99 16.06 5.36 -2.80
CA ALA A 99 15.59 5.11 -4.16
C ALA A 99 14.05 5.14 -4.30
N ARG A 100 13.30 4.95 -3.20
CA ARG A 100 11.85 5.12 -3.21
C ARG A 100 11.49 6.57 -3.56
N LYS A 101 10.55 6.77 -4.48
CA LYS A 101 10.11 8.12 -4.91
C LYS A 101 8.94 8.66 -4.08
N TYR A 102 8.98 8.47 -2.75
CA TYR A 102 7.94 9.01 -1.86
C TYR A 102 8.37 10.33 -1.25
N ARG A 103 7.39 11.17 -0.91
CA ARG A 103 7.61 12.42 -0.17
C ARG A 103 8.15 12.09 1.22
N ARG A 104 9.22 12.78 1.61
CA ARG A 104 9.85 12.65 2.93
C ARG A 104 9.83 13.98 3.66
N PHE A 105 9.66 13.91 4.98
CA PHE A 105 9.63 15.07 5.86
C PHE A 105 10.81 15.05 6.81
N ARG A 106 11.36 16.22 7.12
CA ARG A 106 12.59 16.37 7.88
C ARG A 106 12.45 17.49 8.89
N ILE A 107 13.37 17.50 9.84
CA ILE A 107 13.58 18.61 10.76
C ILE A 107 14.98 19.15 10.53
N ASP A 108 15.21 20.42 10.89
CA ASP A 108 16.52 21.03 10.67
C ASP A 108 17.51 20.60 11.74
N ASP A 109 17.09 20.61 13.01
CA ASP A 109 17.90 20.14 14.13
C ASP A 109 17.05 19.86 15.38
N VAL A 110 17.66 19.38 16.44
CA VAL A 110 17.06 19.18 17.76
C VAL A 110 18.03 19.63 18.85
N LYS A 111 17.61 20.58 19.70
CA LYS A 111 18.38 20.99 20.87
C LYS A 111 18.13 20.02 22.02
N TYR A 112 19.20 19.48 22.60
CA TYR A 112 19.19 18.63 23.79
C TYR A 112 19.42 19.48 25.05
N ILE A 113 18.58 19.30 26.08
CA ILE A 113 18.60 20.11 27.30
C ILE A 113 18.46 19.19 28.51
N SER A 114 19.44 19.18 29.40
CA SER A 114 19.48 18.29 30.57
C SER A 114 19.71 18.99 31.91
N ASP A 115 20.02 20.29 31.90
CA ASP A 115 20.11 21.06 33.13
C ASP A 115 18.69 21.31 33.68
N PRO A 116 18.37 20.99 34.95
CA PRO A 116 17.01 21.11 35.48
C PRO A 116 16.38 22.51 35.36
N ASP A 117 17.16 23.56 35.62
CA ASP A 117 16.68 24.95 35.53
C ASP A 117 16.52 25.36 34.06
N GLU A 118 17.42 24.93 33.18
CA GLU A 118 17.30 25.12 31.74
C GLU A 118 16.09 24.36 31.15
N ILE A 119 15.77 23.17 31.65
CA ILE A 119 14.59 22.40 31.24
C ILE A 119 13.32 23.21 31.51
N ILE A 120 13.13 23.66 32.76
CA ILE A 120 11.94 24.43 33.16
C ILE A 120 11.83 25.70 32.33
N SER A 121 12.91 26.49 32.28
CA SER A 121 12.91 27.75 31.53
C SER A 121 12.68 27.54 30.04
N THR A 122 13.20 26.46 29.44
CA THR A 122 12.96 26.17 28.01
C THR A 122 11.53 25.74 27.73
N ILE A 123 10.95 24.88 28.57
CA ILE A 123 9.54 24.48 28.42
C ILE A 123 8.65 25.74 28.51
N LEU A 124 8.85 26.56 29.54
CA LEU A 124 8.07 27.78 29.75
C LEU A 124 8.28 28.81 28.65
N ALA A 125 9.51 28.99 28.14
CA ALA A 125 9.78 29.88 27.02
C ALA A 125 9.15 29.38 25.70
N ASN A 126 9.10 28.07 25.48
CA ASN A 126 8.51 27.51 24.26
C ASN A 126 6.98 27.64 24.25
N PHE A 127 6.30 27.39 25.37
CA PHE A 127 4.83 27.45 25.47
C PHE A 127 4.29 28.82 25.91
N GLY A 128 5.15 29.68 26.45
CA GLY A 128 4.82 31.03 26.88
C GLY A 128 4.59 32.01 25.72
N GLU A 129 4.42 33.28 26.09
CA GLU A 129 4.18 34.37 25.15
C GLU A 129 5.36 34.54 24.17
N GLY A 130 5.07 34.63 22.87
CA GLY A 130 6.08 34.69 21.81
C GLY A 130 6.81 33.38 21.51
N GLY A 131 6.58 32.32 22.30
CA GLY A 131 7.10 30.99 22.05
C GLY A 131 6.47 30.32 20.82
N ARG A 132 7.19 29.37 20.21
CA ARG A 132 6.69 28.63 19.03
C ARG A 132 5.59 27.64 19.37
N LYS A 133 5.47 27.25 20.64
CA LYS A 133 4.51 26.27 21.15
C LYS A 133 4.62 24.89 20.49
N PHE A 134 5.79 24.56 19.94
CA PHE A 134 6.00 23.23 19.38
C PHE A 134 6.03 22.18 20.49
N PRO A 135 5.54 20.96 20.25
CA PRO A 135 5.68 19.91 21.25
C PRO A 135 7.16 19.54 21.43
N LEU A 136 7.47 19.02 22.60
CA LEU A 136 8.83 18.66 23.01
C LEU A 136 8.88 17.18 23.35
N VAL A 137 10.03 16.52 23.18
CA VAL A 137 10.21 15.17 23.74
C VAL A 137 10.75 15.31 25.16
N GLY A 138 9.99 14.89 26.16
CA GLY A 138 10.48 14.74 27.53
C GLY A 138 10.89 13.31 27.81
N VAL A 139 12.04 13.10 28.44
CA VAL A 139 12.44 11.77 28.93
C VAL A 139 12.43 11.77 30.44
N LEU A 140 11.70 10.82 31.01
CA LEU A 140 11.47 10.71 32.45
C LEU A 140 11.69 9.29 32.95
N HIS A 141 11.89 9.18 34.26
CA HIS A 141 11.84 7.90 34.96
C HIS A 141 10.39 7.54 35.27
N THR A 142 9.89 6.46 34.69
CA THR A 142 8.46 6.14 34.81
C THR A 142 8.04 5.61 36.16
N ASN A 143 8.95 5.09 36.99
CA ASN A 143 8.66 4.50 38.31
C ASN A 143 7.28 3.81 38.38
N ASP A 144 6.37 4.34 39.19
CA ASP A 144 4.95 4.00 39.32
C ASP A 144 4.05 4.75 38.33
N PHE A 145 4.47 5.88 37.74
CA PHE A 145 3.75 6.59 36.67
C PHE A 145 3.42 5.76 35.42
N LYS A 146 4.12 4.66 35.16
CA LYS A 146 3.70 3.70 34.11
C LYS A 146 2.36 3.01 34.43
N ASP A 147 1.97 3.00 35.70
CA ASP A 147 0.70 2.45 36.15
C ASP A 147 -0.45 3.31 35.62
N ARG A 148 -1.50 2.63 35.17
CA ARG A 148 -2.66 3.27 34.54
C ARG A 148 -3.41 4.17 35.54
N GLU A 149 -3.57 3.70 36.77
CA GLU A 149 -4.37 4.39 37.79
C GLU A 149 -3.62 5.62 38.30
N VAL A 150 -2.30 5.49 38.52
CA VAL A 150 -1.44 6.63 38.88
C VAL A 150 -1.49 7.72 37.81
N ALA A 151 -1.29 7.34 36.54
CA ALA A 151 -1.30 8.31 35.45
C ALA A 151 -2.71 8.91 35.19
N ALA A 152 -3.78 8.16 35.45
CA ALA A 152 -5.16 8.66 35.36
C ALA A 152 -5.51 9.62 36.52
N ALA A 153 -5.07 9.31 37.74
CA ALA A 153 -5.26 10.17 38.90
C ALA A 153 -4.60 11.54 38.70
N ALA A 154 -3.41 11.56 38.06
CA ALA A 154 -2.74 12.81 37.70
C ALA A 154 -3.54 13.67 36.69
N VAL A 155 -4.37 13.06 35.85
CA VAL A 155 -5.28 13.81 34.97
C VAL A 155 -6.49 14.37 35.72
N ALA A 156 -6.95 13.74 36.79
CA ALA A 156 -8.13 14.19 37.53
C ALA A 156 -7.80 15.18 38.66
N GLY A 157 -6.60 15.08 39.24
CA GLY A 157 -6.22 15.82 40.45
C GLY A 157 -4.88 16.54 40.33
N VAL A 158 -4.00 16.25 41.30
CA VAL A 158 -2.64 16.80 41.39
C VAL A 158 -1.75 16.14 40.32
N PRO A 159 -0.93 16.91 39.59
CA PRO A 159 0.03 16.35 38.63
C PRO A 159 0.91 15.29 39.27
N TYR A 160 1.41 14.34 38.46
CA TYR A 160 2.36 13.38 38.98
C TYR A 160 3.72 14.05 39.23
N HIS A 161 4.23 13.91 40.45
CA HIS A 161 5.53 14.40 40.89
C HIS A 161 6.43 13.25 41.32
N LEU A 162 7.76 13.46 41.31
CA LEU A 162 8.67 12.46 41.86
C LEU A 162 8.48 12.34 43.39
N PRO A 163 8.55 11.12 43.97
CA PRO A 163 8.47 10.95 45.42
C PRO A 163 9.58 11.74 46.12
N VAL A 164 9.24 12.52 47.15
CA VAL A 164 10.16 13.37 47.94
C VAL A 164 11.36 12.59 48.52
N SER A 165 11.23 11.27 48.66
CA SER A 165 12.27 10.37 49.18
C SER A 165 13.23 9.80 48.11
N ALA A 166 13.06 10.13 46.83
CA ALA A 166 13.96 9.68 45.77
C ALA A 166 15.19 10.60 45.69
N PRO A 167 16.42 10.14 45.99
CA PRO A 167 17.61 10.98 45.86
C PRO A 167 17.84 11.29 44.37
N LEU A 168 17.78 12.58 44.01
CA LEU A 168 18.20 13.10 42.68
C LEU A 168 19.59 12.58 42.26
N ALA A 169 20.46 12.30 43.24
CA ALA A 169 21.86 11.95 43.03
C ALA A 169 22.12 10.51 42.55
N ARG A 170 21.15 9.59 42.56
CA ARG A 170 21.38 8.19 42.13
C ARG A 170 20.15 7.57 41.46
N HIS A 171 19.72 8.14 40.33
CA HIS A 171 18.96 7.34 39.38
C HIS A 171 19.81 6.13 38.97
N PRO A 172 19.37 4.88 39.23
CA PRO A 172 20.16 3.70 38.91
C PRO A 172 20.50 3.72 37.41
N ARG A 173 21.80 3.71 37.09
CA ARG A 173 22.30 3.73 35.71
C ARG A 173 21.76 2.50 34.96
N GLY A 174 20.72 2.70 34.16
CA GLY A 174 20.14 1.64 33.35
C GLY A 174 18.91 2.11 32.56
N LEU A 175 18.96 1.95 31.23
CA LEU A 175 17.89 2.28 30.28
C LEU A 175 16.54 1.58 30.55
N ARG A 176 16.46 0.66 31.53
CA ARG A 176 15.26 -0.15 31.81
C ARG A 176 14.10 0.64 32.42
N PHE A 177 14.33 1.86 32.91
CA PHE A 177 13.33 2.68 33.60
C PHE A 177 13.04 4.02 32.93
N ARG A 178 13.69 4.33 31.81
CA ARG A 178 13.47 5.57 31.06
C ARG A 178 12.36 5.37 30.04
N HIS A 179 11.49 6.37 29.92
CA HIS A 179 10.46 6.42 28.90
C HIS A 179 10.38 7.82 28.33
N ALA A 180 10.21 7.91 27.02
CA ALA A 180 9.93 9.17 26.37
C ALA A 180 8.43 9.44 26.38
N VAL A 181 8.04 10.70 26.60
CA VAL A 181 6.69 11.22 26.46
C VAL A 181 6.73 12.48 25.62
N LEU A 182 5.65 12.76 24.89
CA LEU A 182 5.54 14.02 24.15
C LEU A 182 4.92 15.06 25.07
N ILE A 183 5.64 16.15 25.34
CA ILE A 183 5.12 17.32 26.04
C ILE A 183 4.29 18.10 25.02
N VAL A 184 2.98 18.18 25.25
CA VAL A 184 2.01 18.79 24.32
C VAL A 184 1.38 20.05 24.90
N GLY A 185 1.59 20.34 26.18
CA GLY A 185 1.05 21.55 26.80
C GLY A 185 1.65 21.82 28.16
N VAL A 186 1.34 23.00 28.68
CA VAL A 186 1.77 23.50 30.00
C VAL A 186 0.62 24.25 30.65
N ASP A 187 0.45 24.09 31.96
CA ASP A 187 -0.43 24.92 32.79
C ASP A 187 0.30 25.34 34.07
N THR A 188 0.53 26.65 34.22
CA THR A 188 1.08 27.30 35.42
C THR A 188 0.13 28.36 35.99
N THR A 189 -1.17 28.23 35.71
CA THR A 189 -2.19 29.22 36.13
C THR A 189 -2.61 29.13 37.59
N SER A 190 -2.31 28.02 38.25
CA SER A 190 -2.53 27.85 39.68
C SER A 190 -1.54 28.68 40.49
N ASP A 191 -2.01 29.28 41.59
CA ASP A 191 -1.15 29.95 42.57
C ASP A 191 -0.26 28.94 43.34
N ASP A 192 -0.71 27.68 43.46
CA ASP A 192 0.09 26.59 44.03
C ASP A 192 1.09 26.04 42.99
N PRO A 193 2.42 26.17 43.21
CA PRO A 193 3.43 25.62 42.31
C PRO A 193 3.38 24.10 42.15
N LEU A 194 2.84 23.36 43.13
CA LEU A 194 2.64 21.91 43.03
C LEU A 194 1.54 21.53 42.02
N MET A 195 0.77 22.50 41.55
CA MET A 195 -0.21 22.28 40.50
C MET A 195 0.33 22.65 39.12
N HIS A 196 1.54 23.23 39.04
CA HIS A 196 2.16 23.57 37.76
C HIS A 196 2.60 22.30 37.05
N ASN A 197 2.22 22.16 35.77
CA ASN A 197 2.40 20.89 35.08
C ASN A 197 2.61 21.00 33.58
N CYS A 198 3.13 19.91 33.04
CA CYS A 198 3.15 19.59 31.62
C CYS A 198 2.04 18.57 31.30
N GLU A 199 1.24 18.86 30.27
CA GLU A 199 0.39 17.84 29.64
C GLU A 199 1.27 16.97 28.73
N VAL A 200 1.23 15.65 28.93
CA VAL A 200 2.08 14.70 28.23
C VAL A 200 1.29 13.59 27.55
N LYS A 201 1.69 13.22 26.34
CA LYS A 201 1.21 12.03 25.62
C LYS A 201 2.20 10.88 25.82
N GLY A 202 1.72 9.75 26.30
CA GLY A 202 2.50 8.53 26.46
C GLY A 202 2.36 7.56 25.28
N SER A 203 3.22 6.54 25.27
CA SER A 203 3.18 5.46 24.26
C SER A 203 2.53 4.16 24.77
N PHE A 204 1.81 4.22 25.89
CA PHE A 204 1.14 3.06 26.51
C PHE A 204 -0.25 2.76 25.91
N GLY A 205 -0.68 3.52 24.89
CA GLY A 205 -1.98 3.38 24.25
C GLY A 205 -3.09 4.18 24.93
N LYS A 206 -4.24 4.30 24.25
CA LYS A 206 -5.40 5.09 24.73
C LYS A 206 -5.97 4.65 26.09
N GLY A 207 -5.75 3.38 26.46
CA GLY A 207 -6.19 2.85 27.74
C GLY A 207 -5.33 3.29 28.93
N TRP A 208 -4.17 3.91 28.70
CA TRP A 208 -3.33 4.45 29.77
C TRP A 208 -3.74 5.90 30.06
N ALA A 209 -3.84 6.27 31.33
CA ALA A 209 -4.32 7.58 31.76
C ALA A 209 -5.67 7.97 31.13
N LEU A 210 -5.85 9.21 30.68
CA LEU A 210 -7.05 9.67 29.97
C LEU A 210 -6.76 9.78 28.47
N ASP A 211 -7.26 8.81 27.70
CA ASP A 211 -7.04 8.70 26.24
C ASP A 211 -5.55 8.67 25.84
N GLY A 212 -4.66 8.21 26.73
CA GLY A 212 -3.22 8.17 26.52
C GLY A 212 -2.47 9.45 26.90
N PHE A 213 -3.15 10.41 27.53
CA PHE A 213 -2.59 11.67 28.01
C PHE A 213 -2.60 11.75 29.54
N SER A 214 -1.58 12.36 30.11
CA SER A 214 -1.43 12.56 31.55
C SER A 214 -0.83 13.94 31.88
N ARG A 215 -0.68 14.25 33.18
CA ARG A 215 -0.08 15.50 33.68
C ARG A 215 1.07 15.20 34.63
N VAL A 216 2.19 15.88 34.46
CA VAL A 216 3.39 15.70 35.28
C VAL A 216 3.99 17.04 35.70
N GLY A 217 4.63 17.08 36.88
CA GLY A 217 5.49 18.19 37.28
C GLY A 217 6.73 18.31 36.39
N PHE A 218 7.42 19.46 36.43
CA PHE A 218 8.60 19.67 35.59
C PHE A 218 9.82 18.85 36.05
N GLU A 219 9.92 18.58 37.34
CA GLU A 219 11.05 17.90 37.96
C GLU A 219 11.15 16.41 37.59
N VAL A 220 10.13 15.85 36.93
CA VAL A 220 10.15 14.45 36.49
C VAL A 220 11.08 14.22 35.29
N PHE A 221 11.40 15.28 34.54
CA PHE A 221 12.18 15.17 33.31
C PHE A 221 13.68 15.13 33.60
N GLU A 222 14.35 14.11 33.07
CA GLU A 222 15.82 14.01 33.08
C GLU A 222 16.43 14.90 31.99
N TYR A 223 15.77 14.97 30.83
CA TYR A 223 16.12 15.87 29.74
C TYR A 223 14.93 16.08 28.80
N VAL A 224 15.02 17.15 28.01
CA VAL A 224 14.04 17.53 27.01
C VAL A 224 14.72 17.77 25.67
N LEU A 225 14.03 17.41 24.59
CA LEU A 225 14.41 17.71 23.22
C LEU A 225 13.49 18.77 22.63
N LEU A 226 14.09 19.88 22.19
CA LEU A 226 13.40 21.00 21.55
C LEU A 226 13.64 20.93 20.03
N PRO A 227 12.60 20.78 19.19
CA PRO A 227 12.80 20.76 17.74
C PRO A 227 13.17 22.15 17.22
N VAL A 228 14.15 22.18 16.32
CA VAL A 228 14.62 23.40 15.65
C VAL A 228 14.18 23.37 14.20
N TYR A 229 13.49 24.43 13.79
CA TYR A 229 13.16 24.72 12.40
C TYR A 229 13.66 26.13 12.07
N GLY A 230 14.43 26.25 11.00
CA GLY A 230 14.99 27.50 10.53
C GLY A 230 13.90 28.53 10.21
N LYS A 231 14.25 29.81 10.32
CA LYS A 231 13.35 30.94 9.99
C LYS A 231 12.89 30.95 8.51
N HIS A 232 13.50 30.14 7.65
CA HIS A 232 13.26 30.11 6.20
C HIS A 232 12.21 29.09 5.74
N TYR A 233 11.53 28.40 6.67
CA TYR A 233 10.40 27.53 6.30
C TYR A 233 9.14 28.36 6.01
N CYS A 234 9.13 29.06 4.86
CA CYS A 234 7.90 29.31 4.12
C CYS A 234 7.72 28.12 3.18
N PRO A 235 6.65 27.30 3.28
CA PRO A 235 6.36 26.35 2.24
C PRO A 235 6.01 27.14 0.96
N PRO A 236 6.73 26.96 -0.16
CA PRO A 236 6.29 27.54 -1.42
C PRO A 236 4.98 26.85 -1.85
N PRO A 237 4.07 27.57 -2.52
CA PRO A 237 2.88 26.97 -3.09
C PRO A 237 3.28 25.91 -4.12
N PHE A 238 2.53 24.80 -4.09
CA PHE A 238 2.73 23.56 -4.83
C PHE A 238 3.18 23.75 -6.29
N GLY A 239 4.26 23.05 -6.68
CA GLY A 239 4.66 22.99 -8.09
C GLY A 239 5.98 22.27 -8.37
N THR A 240 5.90 20.98 -8.67
CA THR A 240 6.85 20.13 -9.42
C THR A 240 8.14 19.64 -8.73
N ASN A 241 8.31 18.32 -8.81
CA ASN A 241 9.48 17.56 -8.37
C ASN A 241 10.74 17.92 -9.16
N LYS A 242 11.70 18.59 -8.52
CA LYS A 242 13.15 18.44 -8.72
C LYS A 242 13.87 18.98 -7.49
N ILE A 243 14.88 18.26 -7.00
CA ILE A 243 15.84 18.79 -6.03
C ILE A 243 16.65 19.86 -6.76
N ILE A 244 16.41 21.15 -6.49
CA ILE A 244 17.19 22.27 -7.04
C ILE A 244 17.60 23.20 -5.89
N PRO A 245 18.90 23.52 -5.72
CA PRO A 245 19.34 24.62 -4.87
C PRO A 245 19.30 25.93 -5.66
N ILE A 246 18.55 26.93 -5.22
CA ILE A 246 18.61 28.28 -5.81
C ILE A 246 18.70 29.33 -4.70
N LYS A 247 19.78 30.13 -4.78
CA LYS A 247 19.97 31.41 -4.09
C LYS A 247 19.01 32.45 -4.68
N ILE A 248 18.38 33.26 -3.84
CA ILE A 248 17.78 34.53 -4.27
C ILE A 248 18.57 35.67 -3.66
N ALA A 249 18.92 36.62 -4.51
CA ALA A 249 19.55 37.90 -4.18
C ALA A 249 18.62 38.76 -3.32
N ALA A 250 19.23 39.51 -2.41
CA ALA A 250 18.57 40.57 -1.68
C ALA A 250 18.06 41.64 -2.65
N ASP A 251 16.80 42.05 -2.49
CA ASP A 251 16.42 43.40 -2.05
C ASP A 251 14.92 43.61 -2.29
N VAL A 252 14.22 44.15 -1.28
CA VAL A 252 13.63 45.49 -1.30
C VAL A 252 12.84 45.71 0.01
N SER A 253 13.36 46.62 0.83
CA SER A 253 12.60 47.64 1.56
C SER A 253 13.55 48.86 1.60
N CYS A 254 13.18 50.08 1.25
CA CYS A 254 12.09 50.88 1.80
C CYS A 254 11.73 52.06 0.89
N VAL A 255 10.52 52.58 1.11
CA VAL A 255 9.98 53.86 0.68
C VAL A 255 10.82 55.03 1.20
N THR A 256 11.11 56.03 0.35
CA THR A 256 10.91 57.49 0.61
C THR A 256 11.20 58.31 -0.66
N GLY A 257 10.37 59.32 -0.91
CA GLY A 257 10.79 60.57 -1.57
C GLY A 257 10.56 60.74 -3.08
N SER A 258 9.55 61.55 -3.42
CA SER A 258 9.50 62.58 -4.50
C SER A 258 10.78 62.78 -5.34
N THR A 259 10.78 62.95 -6.67
CA THR A 259 10.16 64.06 -7.45
C THR A 259 10.35 63.79 -8.96
N THR A 260 9.31 64.07 -9.77
CA THR A 260 9.24 64.49 -11.20
C THR A 260 10.31 64.13 -12.25
N VAL A 261 9.82 63.81 -13.46
CA VAL A 261 10.17 64.34 -14.82
C VAL A 261 10.44 63.27 -15.90
N ARG A 262 9.50 63.23 -16.87
CA ARG A 262 9.60 62.95 -18.33
C ARG A 262 10.12 61.60 -18.87
N ASP A 263 9.25 60.97 -19.67
CA ASP A 263 9.52 60.20 -20.92
C ASP A 263 10.49 60.95 -21.90
N PRO A 264 11.00 60.41 -23.04
CA PRO A 264 10.50 59.23 -23.80
C PRO A 264 11.56 58.34 -24.53
N ILE A 265 11.06 57.24 -25.14
CA ILE A 265 11.37 56.68 -26.48
C ILE A 265 12.85 56.30 -26.82
N SER A 266 13.09 55.03 -27.21
CA SER A 266 13.45 54.73 -28.62
C SER A 266 13.60 53.24 -28.94
N ASN A 267 12.98 52.91 -30.08
CA ASN A 267 13.17 51.74 -30.92
C ASN A 267 14.64 51.47 -31.28
N LYS A 268 14.97 50.20 -31.57
CA LYS A 268 15.60 49.84 -32.84
C LYS A 268 15.53 48.34 -33.15
N ARG A 269 14.80 48.03 -34.23
CA ARG A 269 14.94 46.83 -35.08
C ARG A 269 16.26 46.89 -35.86
N LYS A 270 16.76 45.71 -36.24
CA LYS A 270 17.44 45.33 -37.52
C LYS A 270 17.50 43.79 -37.47
N THR A 271 16.75 42.96 -38.20
CA THR A 271 16.57 42.70 -39.65
C THR A 271 17.84 42.37 -40.43
N GLU A 272 17.63 41.34 -41.28
CA GLU A 272 18.41 40.85 -42.43
C GLU A 272 19.61 39.97 -42.12
N ASP A 273 19.96 38.95 -42.90
CA ASP A 273 19.34 38.07 -43.91
C ASP A 273 20.55 37.29 -44.47
N GLY A 274 20.39 36.04 -44.91
CA GLY A 274 21.53 35.38 -45.57
C GLY A 274 21.42 33.89 -45.84
N ASN A 275 20.55 33.52 -46.77
CA ASN A 275 20.45 32.21 -47.43
C ASN A 275 21.73 31.78 -48.19
N ARG A 276 22.03 30.47 -48.21
CA ARG A 276 22.26 29.61 -49.41
C ARG A 276 22.62 28.17 -48.99
N ILE A 277 21.77 27.17 -49.30
CA ILE A 277 21.83 26.21 -50.46
C ILE A 277 23.13 25.37 -50.43
N ALA A 278 23.13 24.14 -49.88
CA ALA A 278 22.67 22.84 -50.41
C ALA A 278 23.72 22.10 -51.28
N SER A 279 24.07 20.88 -50.86
CA SER A 279 24.30 19.73 -51.74
C SER A 279 24.42 18.43 -50.92
N ASP A 280 23.77 17.40 -51.44
CA ASP A 280 23.77 15.99 -51.06
C ASP A 280 25.16 15.38 -50.80
N ASP A 281 25.26 14.41 -49.88
CA ASP A 281 25.33 13.00 -50.31
C ASP A 281 25.28 11.97 -49.16
N SER A 282 24.76 10.82 -49.55
CA SER A 282 24.40 9.61 -48.80
C SER A 282 25.43 9.01 -47.81
N LYS A 283 24.93 8.40 -46.72
CA LYS A 283 25.09 6.96 -46.36
C LYS A 283 24.58 6.65 -44.94
N ASP A 284 23.50 5.87 -44.91
CA ASP A 284 23.39 4.54 -44.29
C ASP A 284 23.64 4.29 -42.78
N TYR A 285 22.84 3.35 -42.26
CA TYR A 285 22.92 2.61 -40.99
C TYR A 285 22.26 3.16 -39.70
N ASN A 286 21.08 2.58 -39.41
CA ASN A 286 20.60 2.03 -38.13
C ASN A 286 21.01 2.73 -36.81
N GLU A 287 20.07 3.44 -36.17
CA GLU A 287 19.95 3.40 -34.70
C GLU A 287 18.56 3.81 -34.17
N HIS A 288 17.94 2.86 -33.45
CA HIS A 288 16.99 3.03 -32.35
C HIS A 288 15.83 4.05 -32.44
N VAL A 289 14.72 3.62 -33.05
CA VAL A 289 13.38 4.10 -32.65
C VAL A 289 12.91 3.34 -31.40
N SER A 290 13.34 3.79 -30.23
CA SER A 290 12.66 3.45 -28.98
C SER A 290 11.39 4.30 -28.84
N LYS A 291 10.25 3.68 -29.16
CA LYS A 291 8.93 4.26 -28.88
C LYS A 291 8.82 4.56 -27.39
N LYS A 292 8.73 5.85 -27.04
CA LYS A 292 8.31 6.35 -25.72
C LYS A 292 7.01 5.65 -25.30
N ARG A 293 7.11 4.65 -24.42
CA ARG A 293 6.00 4.27 -23.54
C ARG A 293 5.90 5.34 -22.47
N LYS A 294 4.93 6.24 -22.61
CA LYS A 294 4.41 7.04 -21.49
C LYS A 294 3.88 6.04 -20.45
N THR A 295 4.61 5.87 -19.36
CA THR A 295 4.15 5.14 -18.17
C THR A 295 3.02 5.91 -17.51
N VAL A 296 2.03 5.18 -17.02
CA VAL A 296 0.75 5.64 -16.45
C VAL A 296 0.91 6.22 -15.03
N ASP A 297 2.14 6.40 -14.54
CA ASP A 297 2.43 6.56 -13.11
C ASP A 297 2.42 8.02 -12.60
N ASP A 298 2.21 9.02 -13.46
CA ASP A 298 2.25 10.45 -13.05
C ASP A 298 0.90 11.02 -12.58
N ASN A 299 -0.17 10.21 -12.49
CA ASN A 299 -1.52 10.66 -12.12
C ASN A 299 -2.05 10.15 -10.76
N VAL A 300 -1.20 9.57 -9.90
CA VAL A 300 -1.64 9.18 -8.54
C VAL A 300 -1.46 10.38 -7.59
N CYS A 301 -2.25 11.43 -7.79
CA CYS A 301 -2.44 12.50 -6.80
C CYS A 301 -3.94 12.63 -6.54
N GLU A 302 -4.31 12.45 -5.27
CA GLU A 302 -5.66 12.43 -4.71
C GLU A 302 -6.59 11.35 -5.30
N LEU A 303 -6.55 10.15 -4.69
CA LEU A 303 -7.69 9.24 -4.77
C LEU A 303 -8.93 10.02 -4.28
N SER A 304 -9.99 10.10 -5.10
CA SER A 304 -11.22 10.76 -4.67
C SER A 304 -11.73 10.17 -3.35
N GLU A 305 -12.41 10.96 -2.53
CA GLU A 305 -13.01 10.48 -1.28
C GLU A 305 -13.95 9.29 -1.51
N ASP A 306 -14.63 9.24 -2.66
CA ASP A 306 -15.43 8.09 -3.08
C ASP A 306 -14.58 6.82 -3.27
N LEU A 307 -13.39 6.96 -3.87
CA LEU A 307 -12.46 5.85 -4.07
C LEU A 307 -11.85 5.39 -2.75
N LYS A 308 -11.53 6.30 -1.83
CA LYS A 308 -11.10 5.96 -0.46
C LYS A 308 -12.20 5.21 0.30
N ARG A 309 -13.46 5.69 0.20
CA ARG A 309 -14.63 5.06 0.81
C ARG A 309 -14.92 3.67 0.24
N GLU A 310 -14.75 3.46 -1.06
CA GLU A 310 -14.87 2.12 -1.65
C GLU A 310 -13.69 1.22 -1.27
N LEU A 311 -12.47 1.73 -1.20
CA LEU A 311 -11.30 0.96 -0.75
C LEU A 311 -11.44 0.53 0.72
N SER A 312 -12.00 1.38 1.59
CA SER A 312 -12.24 1.02 2.98
C SER A 312 -13.25 -0.12 3.12
N LYS A 313 -14.20 -0.27 2.18
CA LYS A 313 -15.14 -1.42 2.15
C LYS A 313 -14.46 -2.74 1.82
N LEU A 314 -13.25 -2.72 1.24
CA LEU A 314 -12.44 -3.91 0.93
C LEU A 314 -11.43 -4.25 2.02
N TYR A 315 -11.33 -3.39 3.04
CA TYR A 315 -10.46 -3.57 4.19
C TYR A 315 -11.27 -4.13 5.37
N ARG A 316 -10.76 -5.17 6.04
CA ARG A 316 -11.44 -5.85 7.16
C ARG A 316 -12.90 -6.23 6.84
N VAL A 317 -13.10 -6.85 5.68
CA VAL A 317 -14.41 -7.32 5.26
C VAL A 317 -14.88 -8.41 6.24
N PRO A 318 -16.09 -8.28 6.84
CA PRO A 318 -16.61 -9.32 7.73
C PRO A 318 -16.87 -10.63 6.98
N LEU A 319 -16.84 -11.74 7.72
CA LEU A 319 -17.37 -13.00 7.22
C LEU A 319 -18.89 -12.92 7.13
N GLN A 320 -19.46 -13.62 6.15
CA GLN A 320 -20.90 -13.84 6.11
C GLN A 320 -21.27 -14.91 7.16
N ASP A 321 -22.53 -14.92 7.60
CA ASP A 321 -22.99 -15.86 8.64
C ASP A 321 -22.78 -17.32 8.23
N GLU A 322 -22.99 -17.62 6.95
CA GLU A 322 -22.78 -18.96 6.36
C GLU A 322 -21.29 -19.37 6.38
N ASP A 323 -20.37 -18.41 6.24
CA ASP A 323 -18.93 -18.63 6.26
C ASP A 323 -18.40 -18.85 7.69
N TRP A 324 -19.11 -18.35 8.71
CA TRP A 324 -18.68 -18.35 10.10
C TRP A 324 -18.42 -19.77 10.63
N THR A 325 -19.27 -20.72 10.25
CA THR A 325 -19.12 -22.13 10.65
C THR A 325 -17.78 -22.71 10.16
N SER A 326 -17.42 -22.46 8.91
CA SER A 326 -16.17 -22.93 8.31
C SER A 326 -14.94 -22.27 8.96
N TRP A 327 -15.06 -21.01 9.37
CA TRP A 327 -14.02 -20.29 10.11
C TRP A 327 -13.81 -20.84 11.51
N LEU A 328 -14.88 -21.13 12.24
CA LEU A 328 -14.81 -21.76 13.56
C LEU A 328 -14.18 -23.15 13.47
N GLU A 329 -14.56 -23.95 12.48
CA GLU A 329 -13.95 -25.26 12.22
C GLU A 329 -12.43 -25.13 11.97
N PHE A 330 -12.04 -24.21 11.09
CA PHE A 330 -10.63 -23.91 10.83
C PHE A 330 -9.89 -23.49 12.10
N THR A 331 -10.39 -22.51 12.86
CA THR A 331 -9.71 -22.02 14.07
C THR A 331 -9.62 -23.11 15.14
N ASN A 332 -10.64 -23.95 15.28
CA ASN A 332 -10.61 -25.09 16.21
C ASN A 332 -9.59 -26.16 15.78
N HIS A 333 -9.51 -26.47 14.49
CA HIS A 333 -8.50 -27.36 13.92
C HIS A 333 -7.07 -26.84 14.20
N THR A 334 -6.84 -25.54 13.98
CA THR A 334 -5.52 -24.93 14.16
C THR A 334 -5.12 -24.72 15.63
N LYS A 335 -6.09 -24.52 16.54
CA LYS A 335 -5.83 -24.46 18.01
C LYS A 335 -5.28 -25.79 18.54
N ARG A 336 -5.82 -26.92 18.07
CA ARG A 336 -5.36 -28.26 18.45
C ARG A 336 -3.94 -28.57 17.94
N ALA A 337 -3.54 -27.96 16.83
CA ALA A 337 -2.27 -28.24 16.15
C ALA A 337 -1.02 -27.56 16.76
N GLY A 338 -1.15 -26.78 17.85
CA GLY A 338 -0.02 -26.34 18.70
C GLY A 338 0.99 -25.33 18.11
N THR A 339 1.38 -24.38 18.97
CA THR A 339 2.41 -23.31 18.83
C THR A 339 2.17 -22.23 17.78
N ALA A 340 1.42 -21.20 18.18
CA ALA A 340 1.44 -19.90 17.52
C ALA A 340 2.74 -19.14 17.86
N LEU A 341 3.32 -18.46 16.87
CA LEU A 341 4.65 -17.85 16.99
C LEU A 341 4.66 -16.57 17.81
N ARG A 342 5.76 -16.36 18.55
CA ARG A 342 6.11 -15.12 19.25
C ARG A 342 7.14 -14.26 18.49
N GLU A 343 7.98 -14.86 17.64
CA GLU A 343 9.05 -14.17 16.90
C GLU A 343 9.08 -14.58 15.42
N VAL A 344 9.52 -13.66 14.57
CA VAL A 344 9.28 -13.71 13.12
C VAL A 344 10.60 -13.53 12.36
N SER A 345 11.42 -14.57 12.26
CA SER A 345 12.46 -14.60 11.21
C SER A 345 11.85 -15.16 9.92
N LYS A 346 12.25 -14.68 8.73
CA LYS A 346 11.69 -15.17 7.44
C LYS A 346 11.89 -16.68 7.25
N LYS A 347 13.06 -17.19 7.63
CA LYS A 347 13.36 -18.63 7.59
C LYS A 347 12.42 -19.41 8.51
N LEU A 348 12.12 -18.86 9.69
CA LEU A 348 11.17 -19.45 10.61
C LEU A 348 9.71 -19.32 10.13
N ILE A 349 9.33 -18.23 9.46
CA ILE A 349 7.99 -18.10 8.85
C ILE A 349 7.78 -19.22 7.85
N GLU A 350 8.70 -19.39 6.91
CA GLU A 350 8.54 -20.37 5.83
C GLU A 350 8.48 -21.80 6.39
N GLN A 351 9.32 -22.09 7.39
CA GLN A 351 9.32 -23.37 8.11
C GLN A 351 8.06 -23.61 8.97
N LYS A 352 7.32 -22.57 9.32
CA LYS A 352 6.17 -22.64 10.21
C LYS A 352 4.83 -22.45 9.52
N LYS A 353 4.83 -22.19 8.21
CA LYS A 353 3.62 -22.29 7.41
C LYS A 353 3.10 -23.72 7.50
N LYS A 354 1.82 -23.86 7.82
CA LYS A 354 1.13 -25.15 7.89
C LYS A 354 0.20 -25.25 6.69
N SER A 355 0.29 -26.34 5.95
CA SER A 355 -0.62 -26.60 4.85
C SER A 355 -2.02 -26.90 5.36
N ILE A 356 -3.03 -26.45 4.62
CA ILE A 356 -4.42 -26.82 4.79
C ILE A 356 -4.89 -27.47 3.50
N GLY A 357 -5.60 -28.60 3.62
CA GLY A 357 -6.13 -29.31 2.46
C GLY A 357 -7.01 -28.39 1.63
N VAL A 358 -6.83 -28.42 0.30
CA VAL A 358 -7.61 -27.57 -0.62
C VAL A 358 -9.12 -27.84 -0.56
N ASP A 359 -9.49 -29.04 -0.12
CA ASP A 359 -10.89 -29.46 0.08
C ASP A 359 -11.52 -28.95 1.39
N HIS A 360 -10.74 -28.30 2.27
CA HIS A 360 -11.27 -27.75 3.51
C HIS A 360 -12.27 -26.61 3.20
N PRO A 361 -13.48 -26.59 3.78
CA PRO A 361 -14.54 -25.63 3.41
C PRO A 361 -14.09 -24.16 3.45
N PHE A 362 -13.34 -23.79 4.49
CA PHE A 362 -12.78 -22.44 4.64
C PHE A 362 -11.82 -22.01 3.51
N VAL A 363 -11.12 -22.95 2.87
CA VAL A 363 -10.20 -22.65 1.77
C VAL A 363 -10.95 -22.12 0.56
N ARG A 364 -12.12 -22.69 0.25
CA ARG A 364 -12.99 -22.18 -0.82
C ARG A 364 -13.47 -20.76 -0.50
N VAL A 365 -13.99 -20.55 0.71
CA VAL A 365 -14.49 -19.25 1.20
C VAL A 365 -13.43 -18.15 1.07
N ILE A 366 -12.18 -18.44 1.46
CA ILE A 366 -11.12 -17.44 1.44
C ILE A 366 -10.55 -17.22 0.03
N GLY A 367 -10.57 -18.25 -0.83
CA GLY A 367 -10.21 -18.14 -2.24
C GLY A 367 -11.19 -17.30 -3.04
N GLU A 368 -12.50 -17.53 -2.85
CA GLU A 368 -13.57 -16.73 -3.45
C GLU A 368 -13.45 -15.26 -3.04
N PHE A 369 -13.21 -15.00 -1.75
CA PHE A 369 -12.95 -13.65 -1.26
C PHE A 369 -11.74 -12.99 -1.94
N ALA A 370 -10.62 -13.71 -2.07
CA ALA A 370 -9.41 -13.17 -2.69
C ALA A 370 -9.65 -12.76 -4.15
N VAL A 371 -10.32 -13.63 -4.92
CA VAL A 371 -10.63 -13.38 -6.33
C VAL A 371 -11.66 -12.24 -6.49
N ALA A 372 -12.74 -12.25 -5.70
CA ALA A 372 -13.76 -11.20 -5.73
C ALA A 372 -13.17 -9.82 -5.36
N THR A 373 -12.35 -9.77 -4.31
CA THR A 373 -11.67 -8.53 -3.89
C THR A 373 -10.70 -8.03 -4.95
N PHE A 374 -9.91 -8.92 -5.57
CA PHE A 374 -9.03 -8.54 -6.67
C PHE A 374 -9.80 -7.99 -7.88
N ASN A 375 -10.88 -8.66 -8.29
CA ASN A 375 -11.71 -8.21 -9.40
C ASN A 375 -12.30 -6.83 -9.13
N LYS A 376 -12.81 -6.59 -7.91
CA LYS A 376 -13.34 -5.28 -7.51
C LYS A 376 -12.25 -4.20 -7.47
N LEU A 377 -11.04 -4.50 -6.95
CA LEU A 377 -9.91 -3.56 -7.00
C LEU A 377 -9.49 -3.21 -8.42
N ARG A 378 -9.46 -4.19 -9.34
CA ARG A 378 -9.14 -3.96 -10.76
C ARG A 378 -10.17 -3.08 -11.46
N GLU A 379 -11.45 -3.33 -11.22
CA GLU A 379 -12.55 -2.52 -11.75
C GLU A 379 -12.44 -1.07 -11.29
N MET A 380 -12.12 -0.85 -10.02
CA MET A 380 -11.96 0.48 -9.43
C MET A 380 -10.74 1.23 -9.94
N LEU A 381 -9.58 0.56 -10.07
CA LEU A 381 -8.28 1.22 -10.26
C LEU A 381 -7.77 1.22 -11.70
N VAL A 382 -8.18 0.28 -12.55
CA VAL A 382 -7.55 0.08 -13.88
C VAL A 382 -8.51 0.38 -15.02
N LYS A 383 -9.72 -0.20 -15.01
CA LYS A 383 -10.69 -0.05 -16.10
C LYS A 383 -12.12 -0.10 -15.56
N LYS A 384 -12.75 1.08 -15.44
CA LYS A 384 -14.17 1.21 -15.11
C LYS A 384 -15.00 0.45 -16.17
N GLY A 385 -15.74 -0.58 -15.75
CA GLY A 385 -16.59 -1.41 -16.61
C GLY A 385 -16.01 -2.77 -17.06
N ASP A 386 -14.76 -3.10 -16.69
CA ASP A 386 -14.16 -4.42 -16.98
C ASP A 386 -14.43 -5.39 -15.81
N HIS A 387 -15.65 -5.96 -15.79
CA HIS A 387 -16.09 -6.85 -14.72
C HIS A 387 -15.54 -8.28 -14.87
N ASN A 388 -15.22 -8.92 -13.75
CA ASN A 388 -14.77 -10.32 -13.66
C ASN A 388 -13.52 -10.61 -14.51
N ASN A 389 -12.43 -9.88 -14.22
CA ASN A 389 -11.13 -10.06 -14.89
C ASN A 389 -10.60 -11.48 -14.68
N ILE A 390 -10.71 -12.00 -13.47
CA ILE A 390 -10.41 -13.39 -13.12
C ILE A 390 -11.71 -14.19 -13.06
N ARG A 391 -11.79 -15.25 -13.87
CA ARG A 391 -12.87 -16.25 -13.86
C ARG A 391 -12.28 -17.66 -13.76
N ASP A 392 -13.13 -18.60 -13.39
CA ASP A 392 -12.86 -20.05 -13.44
C ASP A 392 -11.55 -20.46 -12.76
N PHE A 393 -11.37 -20.07 -11.50
CA PHE A 393 -10.17 -20.38 -10.76
C PHE A 393 -10.16 -21.78 -10.14
N GLU A 394 -8.98 -22.29 -9.80
CA GLU A 394 -8.70 -23.51 -9.05
C GLU A 394 -7.68 -23.17 -7.96
N ILE A 395 -7.95 -23.59 -6.72
CA ILE A 395 -7.02 -23.38 -5.61
C ILE A 395 -6.07 -24.57 -5.58
N MET A 396 -4.79 -24.30 -5.85
CA MET A 396 -3.77 -25.33 -5.96
C MET A 396 -3.13 -25.66 -4.62
N GLU A 397 -2.92 -24.64 -3.81
CA GLU A 397 -2.29 -24.77 -2.50
C GLU A 397 -2.85 -23.71 -1.56
N CYS A 398 -3.02 -24.10 -0.30
CA CYS A 398 -3.34 -23.17 0.76
C CYS A 398 -2.50 -23.49 2.00
N GLN A 399 -1.87 -22.47 2.55
CA GLN A 399 -1.05 -22.53 3.75
C GLN A 399 -1.47 -21.43 4.71
N TYR A 400 -1.28 -21.65 6.01
CA TYR A 400 -1.55 -20.64 7.02
C TYR A 400 -0.40 -20.47 8.00
N LEU A 401 -0.32 -19.27 8.57
CA LEU A 401 0.56 -18.90 9.67
C LEU A 401 -0.26 -18.18 10.74
N HIS A 402 -0.31 -18.74 11.95
CA HIS A 402 -1.01 -18.13 13.09
C HIS A 402 -0.03 -17.30 13.93
N MET A 403 -0.30 -16.00 14.07
CA MET A 403 0.43 -15.11 14.97
C MET A 403 -0.34 -14.86 16.26
N ARG A 404 0.36 -14.87 17.40
CA ARG A 404 -0.26 -14.55 18.71
C ARG A 404 -0.46 -13.06 18.92
N VAL A 405 0.49 -12.25 18.43
CA VAL A 405 0.51 -10.80 18.66
C VAL A 405 0.95 -10.10 17.37
N PRO A 406 0.07 -9.36 16.69
CA PRO A 406 -1.39 -9.35 16.89
C PRO A 406 -2.03 -10.71 16.53
N LYS A 407 -3.22 -11.00 17.09
CA LYS A 407 -3.97 -12.26 16.91
C LYS A 407 -4.57 -12.34 15.51
N HIS A 408 -3.78 -12.81 14.55
CA HIS A 408 -4.20 -12.95 13.15
C HIS A 408 -3.69 -14.25 12.55
N TYR A 409 -4.41 -14.72 11.54
CA TYR A 409 -3.95 -15.74 10.61
C TYR A 409 -3.53 -15.07 9.30
N PHE A 410 -2.33 -15.39 8.83
CA PHE A 410 -1.94 -15.11 7.46
C PHE A 410 -2.20 -16.36 6.62
N ILE A 411 -3.09 -16.24 5.64
CA ILE A 411 -3.40 -17.27 4.67
C ILE A 411 -2.63 -16.96 3.38
N TYR A 412 -1.90 -17.95 2.88
CA TYR A 412 -1.14 -17.89 1.64
C TYR A 412 -1.77 -18.90 0.68
N MET A 413 -2.09 -18.46 -0.53
CA MET A 413 -2.73 -19.32 -1.53
C MET A 413 -1.99 -19.26 -2.86
N THR A 414 -1.91 -20.41 -3.52
CA THR A 414 -1.61 -20.48 -4.95
C THR A 414 -2.91 -20.75 -5.68
N ILE A 415 -3.29 -19.86 -6.60
CA ILE A 415 -4.55 -19.91 -7.35
C ILE A 415 -4.22 -19.96 -8.84
N GLU A 416 -4.72 -20.95 -9.55
CA GLU A 416 -4.71 -20.95 -11.02
C GLU A 416 -6.00 -20.32 -11.52
N ALA A 417 -5.91 -19.37 -12.45
CA ALA A 417 -7.11 -18.72 -12.96
C ALA A 417 -6.92 -18.10 -14.33
N PHE A 418 -8.04 -17.84 -15.02
CA PHE A 418 -8.05 -17.17 -16.31
C PHE A 418 -8.20 -15.66 -16.13
N GLU A 419 -7.22 -14.90 -16.60
CA GLU A 419 -7.34 -13.44 -16.78
C GLU A 419 -7.33 -13.13 -18.28
N LYS A 420 -8.45 -12.65 -18.81
CA LYS A 420 -8.59 -12.25 -20.23
C LYS A 420 -8.21 -13.36 -21.22
N GLY A 421 -8.66 -14.58 -20.93
CA GLY A 421 -8.39 -15.77 -21.74
C GLY A 421 -6.96 -16.31 -21.61
N LYS A 422 -6.13 -15.75 -20.72
CA LYS A 422 -4.81 -16.30 -20.40
C LYS A 422 -4.85 -16.97 -19.05
N LEU A 423 -4.48 -18.25 -19.05
CA LEU A 423 -4.30 -19.00 -17.82
C LEU A 423 -3.01 -18.57 -17.12
N GLY A 424 -3.09 -18.28 -15.83
CA GLY A 424 -1.94 -17.86 -15.02
C GLY A 424 -2.00 -18.44 -13.61
N VAL A 425 -0.84 -18.50 -12.96
CA VAL A 425 -0.69 -18.91 -11.56
C VAL A 425 -0.49 -17.66 -10.71
N TYR A 426 -1.37 -17.46 -9.73
CA TYR A 426 -1.39 -16.31 -8.84
C TYR A 426 -0.99 -16.70 -7.41
N GLU A 427 -0.28 -15.81 -6.74
CA GLU A 427 -0.10 -15.86 -5.30
C GLU A 427 -1.00 -14.84 -4.61
N ALA A 428 -1.83 -15.32 -3.68
CA ALA A 428 -2.64 -14.48 -2.82
C ALA A 428 -2.20 -14.56 -1.36
N LYS A 429 -2.24 -13.42 -0.66
CA LYS A 429 -2.00 -13.33 0.78
C LYS A 429 -3.16 -12.61 1.44
N ILE A 430 -3.83 -13.29 2.36
CA ILE A 430 -4.99 -12.79 3.09
C ILE A 430 -4.65 -12.74 4.59
N VAL A 431 -5.07 -11.67 5.26
CA VAL A 431 -5.02 -11.55 6.72
C VAL A 431 -6.42 -11.79 7.26
N CYS A 432 -6.57 -12.76 8.15
CA CYS A 432 -7.82 -13.05 8.87
C CYS A 432 -7.64 -12.72 10.35
N TYR A 433 -8.52 -11.88 10.88
CA TYR A 433 -8.51 -11.46 12.29
C TYR A 433 -9.10 -12.56 13.16
N THR A 434 -8.39 -12.99 14.21
CA THR A 434 -8.81 -14.15 15.03
C THR A 434 -10.13 -13.90 15.77
N ASP A 435 -10.39 -12.66 16.17
CA ASP A 435 -11.49 -12.32 17.08
C ASP A 435 -12.84 -12.29 16.36
N ASP A 436 -12.89 -11.81 15.12
CA ASP A 436 -14.14 -11.58 14.37
C ASP A 436 -14.10 -12.12 12.94
N GLY A 437 -13.05 -12.85 12.57
CA GLY A 437 -12.89 -13.47 11.26
C GLY A 437 -12.76 -12.48 10.10
N ARG A 438 -12.73 -11.16 10.35
CA ARG A 438 -12.60 -10.15 9.29
C ARG A 438 -11.40 -10.48 8.43
N ARG A 439 -11.49 -10.20 7.13
CA ARG A 439 -10.51 -10.59 6.12
C ARG A 439 -10.04 -9.41 5.30
N THR A 440 -8.76 -9.39 4.97
CA THR A 440 -8.13 -8.34 4.16
C THR A 440 -7.17 -8.97 3.17
N LEU A 441 -7.38 -8.72 1.88
CA LEU A 441 -6.45 -9.11 0.83
C LEU A 441 -5.24 -8.16 0.84
N THR A 442 -4.03 -8.69 1.03
CA THR A 442 -2.79 -7.89 1.14
C THR A 442 -1.83 -8.08 -0.03
N LYS A 443 -1.95 -9.21 -0.74
CA LYS A 443 -1.17 -9.50 -1.96
C LYS A 443 -2.05 -10.33 -2.89
N PHE A 444 -2.03 -10.01 -4.18
CA PHE A 444 -2.57 -10.85 -5.25
C PHE A 444 -1.76 -10.58 -6.52
N VAL A 445 -0.84 -11.48 -6.86
CA VAL A 445 0.18 -11.22 -7.89
C VAL A 445 0.30 -12.43 -8.82
N LEU A 446 0.31 -12.18 -10.14
CA LEU A 446 0.61 -13.18 -11.15
C LEU A 446 2.09 -13.59 -11.06
N THR A 447 2.36 -14.89 -11.05
CA THR A 447 3.71 -15.46 -10.99
C THR A 447 4.19 -15.93 -12.37
N ASP A 448 5.47 -16.24 -12.46
CA ASP A 448 6.14 -16.86 -13.61
C ASP A 448 5.95 -18.39 -13.66
N ARG A 449 5.30 -18.98 -12.65
CA ARG A 449 5.03 -20.42 -12.57
C ARG A 449 4.12 -20.85 -13.71
N ARG A 450 4.41 -22.03 -14.27
CA ARG A 450 3.56 -22.67 -15.28
C ARG A 450 2.31 -23.25 -14.60
N PRO A 451 1.10 -23.08 -15.17
CA PRO A 451 -0.10 -23.75 -14.69
C PRO A 451 0.03 -25.27 -14.80
N VAL A 452 -0.37 -25.99 -13.75
CA VAL A 452 -0.30 -27.46 -13.62
C VAL A 452 -1.62 -28.08 -13.14
N GLY A 453 -2.65 -27.27 -12.85
CA GLY A 453 -3.94 -27.72 -12.34
C GLY A 453 -4.77 -28.53 -13.34
N LYS A 454 -5.85 -29.14 -12.83
CA LYS A 454 -6.74 -29.97 -13.65
C LYS A 454 -7.40 -29.15 -14.74
N LYS A 455 -7.78 -27.90 -14.43
CA LYS A 455 -8.31 -26.96 -15.42
C LYS A 455 -7.27 -26.61 -16.49
N ALA A 456 -6.00 -26.46 -16.12
CA ALA A 456 -4.91 -26.23 -17.07
C ALA A 456 -4.78 -27.37 -18.07
N MET A 457 -4.78 -28.61 -17.57
CA MET A 457 -4.69 -29.81 -18.40
C MET A 457 -5.90 -29.98 -19.32
N ALA A 458 -7.10 -29.70 -18.84
CA ALA A 458 -8.32 -29.73 -19.65
C ALA A 458 -8.37 -28.63 -20.73
N MET A 459 -7.66 -27.51 -20.51
CA MET A 459 -7.67 -26.35 -21.40
C MET A 459 -6.53 -26.35 -22.44
N SER A 460 -5.55 -27.23 -22.33
CA SER A 460 -4.53 -27.43 -23.38
C SER A 460 -5.17 -27.70 -24.77
N PRO A 461 -6.14 -28.62 -24.90
CA PRO A 461 -6.86 -28.83 -26.17
C PRO A 461 -7.70 -27.60 -26.58
N LEU A 462 -8.41 -26.99 -25.63
CA LEU A 462 -9.30 -25.85 -25.87
C LEU A 462 -8.57 -24.59 -26.32
N SER A 463 -7.41 -24.29 -25.73
CA SER A 463 -6.55 -23.19 -26.14
C SER A 463 -6.01 -23.39 -27.56
N ARG A 464 -5.69 -24.63 -27.94
CA ARG A 464 -5.32 -25.01 -29.31
C ARG A 464 -6.49 -24.79 -30.26
N LEU A 465 -7.71 -25.19 -29.87
CA LEU A 465 -8.94 -24.98 -30.66
C LEU A 465 -9.24 -23.49 -30.85
N ILE A 466 -9.14 -22.66 -29.81
CA ILE A 466 -9.33 -21.21 -29.88
C ILE A 466 -8.28 -20.56 -30.79
N SER A 467 -7.02 -21.00 -30.70
CA SER A 467 -5.97 -20.51 -31.59
C SER A 467 -6.25 -20.84 -33.04
N ILE A 468 -6.69 -22.07 -33.33
CA ILE A 468 -7.04 -22.48 -34.69
C ILE A 468 -8.23 -21.65 -35.19
N TYR A 469 -9.26 -21.46 -34.36
CA TYR A 469 -10.44 -20.67 -34.71
C TYR A 469 -10.06 -19.22 -35.08
N LYS A 470 -9.20 -18.55 -34.28
CA LYS A 470 -8.74 -17.18 -34.60
C LYS A 470 -7.94 -17.11 -35.90
N SER A 471 -7.11 -18.11 -36.20
CA SER A 471 -6.39 -18.18 -37.47
C SER A 471 -7.35 -18.33 -38.66
N VAL A 472 -8.44 -19.09 -38.48
CA VAL A 472 -9.48 -19.27 -39.50
C VAL A 472 -10.29 -17.99 -39.71
N GLU A 473 -10.67 -17.30 -38.63
CA GLU A 473 -11.36 -16.01 -38.71
C GLU A 473 -10.50 -14.94 -39.42
N GLY A 474 -9.19 -14.94 -39.18
CA GLY A 474 -8.25 -14.08 -39.90
C GLY A 474 -8.21 -14.39 -41.39
N LEU A 475 -8.10 -15.68 -41.74
CA LEU A 475 -8.10 -16.15 -43.13
C LEU A 475 -9.41 -15.79 -43.85
N GLU A 476 -10.55 -15.90 -43.17
CA GLU A 476 -11.87 -15.52 -43.70
C GLU A 476 -11.90 -14.02 -44.05
N LYS A 477 -11.43 -13.15 -43.16
CA LYS A 477 -11.35 -11.69 -43.43
C LYS A 477 -10.43 -11.36 -44.60
N ASP A 478 -9.29 -12.05 -44.72
CA ASP A 478 -8.36 -11.86 -45.83
C ASP A 478 -8.99 -12.27 -47.16
N ILE A 479 -9.70 -13.40 -47.18
CA ILE A 479 -10.45 -13.88 -48.35
C ILE A 479 -11.56 -12.90 -48.72
N GLU A 480 -12.36 -12.43 -47.77
CA GLU A 480 -13.40 -11.43 -48.02
C GLU A 480 -12.83 -10.12 -48.59
N THR A 481 -11.69 -9.68 -48.07
CA THR A 481 -11.01 -8.46 -48.50
C THR A 481 -10.48 -8.61 -49.93
N TYR A 482 -9.86 -9.75 -50.24
CA TYR A 482 -9.43 -10.09 -51.60
C TYR A 482 -10.62 -10.12 -52.56
N MET A 483 -11.72 -10.78 -52.17
CA MET A 483 -12.94 -10.85 -52.97
C MET A 483 -13.54 -9.47 -53.28
N LYS A 484 -13.61 -8.57 -52.27
CA LYS A 484 -14.08 -7.20 -52.47
C LYS A 484 -13.18 -6.42 -53.44
N THR A 485 -11.87 -6.58 -53.31
CA THR A 485 -10.88 -5.92 -54.19
C THR A 485 -10.99 -6.42 -55.63
N ALA A 486 -11.09 -7.74 -55.82
CA ALA A 486 -11.28 -8.38 -57.12
C ALA A 486 -12.64 -8.03 -57.77
N GLN A 487 -13.68 -7.79 -56.98
CA GLN A 487 -14.97 -7.31 -57.49
C GLN A 487 -14.93 -5.84 -57.92
N GLN A 488 -14.17 -5.00 -57.21
CA GLN A 488 -13.98 -3.59 -57.55
C GLN A 488 -13.15 -3.42 -58.83
N SER A 489 -12.13 -4.25 -59.05
CA SER A 489 -11.35 -4.24 -60.30
C SER A 489 -12.13 -4.73 -61.51
N LYS A 490 -13.23 -5.48 -61.29
CA LYS A 490 -14.14 -5.98 -62.34
C LYS A 490 -15.01 -4.92 -63.01
N LYS A 491 -15.05 -3.68 -62.49
CA LYS A 491 -15.82 -2.58 -63.09
C LYS A 491 -15.23 -2.01 -64.39
N GLY A 492 -14.09 -2.53 -64.88
CA GLY A 492 -13.38 -2.01 -66.05
C GLY A 492 -13.29 -2.91 -67.29
N GLU A 493 -13.23 -4.24 -67.17
CA GLU A 493 -13.01 -5.13 -68.32
C GLU A 493 -13.46 -6.57 -68.04
N GLU A 494 -14.08 -7.22 -69.04
CA GLU A 494 -14.58 -8.60 -69.01
C GLU A 494 -13.44 -9.64 -68.95
N ASN A 495 -12.81 -9.79 -67.79
CA ASN A 495 -11.80 -10.82 -67.58
C ASN A 495 -12.41 -12.10 -67.00
N GLY A 496 -12.70 -13.08 -67.87
CA GLY A 496 -13.19 -14.42 -67.52
C GLY A 496 -12.29 -15.17 -66.51
N ASN A 497 -10.98 -14.87 -66.50
CA ASN A 497 -10.02 -15.46 -65.54
C ASN A 497 -10.32 -15.09 -64.08
N VAL A 498 -10.79 -13.87 -63.81
CA VAL A 498 -11.09 -13.42 -62.44
C VAL A 498 -12.31 -14.15 -61.87
N ALA A 499 -13.29 -14.50 -62.72
CA ALA A 499 -14.45 -15.29 -62.31
C ALA A 499 -14.08 -16.74 -61.93
N ALA A 500 -13.17 -17.35 -62.69
CA ALA A 500 -12.64 -18.69 -62.40
C ALA A 500 -11.84 -18.70 -61.09
N GLU A 501 -10.96 -17.72 -60.88
CA GLU A 501 -10.20 -17.58 -59.63
C GLU A 501 -11.10 -17.37 -58.41
N LEU A 502 -12.13 -16.51 -58.51
CA LEU A 502 -13.12 -16.33 -57.45
C LEU A 502 -13.87 -17.63 -57.11
N CYS A 503 -14.18 -18.45 -58.10
CA CYS A 503 -14.81 -19.75 -57.90
C CYS A 503 -13.87 -20.74 -57.19
N HIS A 504 -12.59 -20.76 -57.59
CA HIS A 504 -11.55 -21.55 -56.93
C HIS A 504 -11.35 -21.13 -55.48
N LEU A 505 -11.27 -19.82 -55.19
CA LEU A 505 -11.09 -19.31 -53.83
C LEU A 505 -12.23 -19.71 -52.90
N LYS A 506 -13.49 -19.57 -53.37
CA LYS A 506 -14.68 -20.01 -52.61
C LYS A 506 -14.65 -21.51 -52.30
N LYS A 507 -14.19 -22.33 -53.26
CA LYS A 507 -14.06 -23.77 -53.09
C LYS A 507 -13.00 -24.12 -52.04
N TYR A 508 -11.83 -23.46 -52.10
CA TYR A 508 -10.77 -23.64 -51.11
C TYR A 508 -11.21 -23.20 -49.70
N TYR A 509 -11.91 -22.07 -49.59
CA TYR A 509 -12.46 -21.61 -48.33
C TYR A 509 -13.42 -22.63 -47.71
N LYS A 510 -14.37 -23.14 -48.51
CA LYS A 510 -15.31 -24.18 -48.07
C LYS A 510 -14.60 -25.46 -47.61
N GLN A 511 -13.55 -25.88 -48.34
CA GLN A 511 -12.75 -27.05 -47.96
C GLN A 511 -11.96 -26.85 -46.66
N ALA A 512 -11.46 -25.63 -46.40
CA ALA A 512 -10.77 -25.31 -45.15
C ALA A 512 -11.74 -25.33 -43.95
N ILE A 513 -12.94 -24.77 -44.10
CA ILE A 513 -14.02 -24.81 -43.10
C ILE A 513 -14.47 -26.26 -42.82
N ASP A 514 -14.72 -27.05 -43.87
CA ASP A 514 -15.10 -28.46 -43.73
C ASP A 514 -13.99 -29.29 -43.08
N GLY A 515 -12.73 -29.04 -43.44
CA GLY A 515 -11.57 -29.68 -42.84
C GLY A 515 -11.45 -29.36 -41.35
N LEU A 516 -11.69 -28.10 -40.98
CA LEU A 516 -11.73 -27.68 -39.59
C LEU A 516 -12.86 -28.37 -38.83
N GLY A 517 -14.08 -28.40 -39.36
CA GLY A 517 -15.21 -29.09 -38.74
C GLY A 517 -14.94 -30.57 -38.48
N LYS A 518 -14.19 -31.24 -39.37
CA LYS A 518 -13.76 -32.64 -39.19
C LYS A 518 -12.70 -32.82 -38.10
N VAL A 519 -11.78 -31.86 -37.93
CA VAL A 519 -10.79 -31.86 -36.85
C VAL A 519 -11.49 -31.61 -35.50
N LEU A 520 -12.38 -30.62 -35.45
CA LEU A 520 -13.17 -30.31 -34.25
C LEU A 520 -14.01 -31.50 -33.79
N SER A 521 -14.66 -32.22 -34.71
CA SER A 521 -15.49 -33.38 -34.39
C SER A 521 -14.70 -34.65 -34.03
N ARG A 522 -13.45 -34.79 -34.47
CA ARG A 522 -12.57 -35.91 -34.09
C ARG A 522 -11.97 -35.73 -32.68
N ASP A 523 -11.62 -34.51 -32.30
CA ASP A 523 -10.96 -34.24 -31.00
C ASP A 523 -11.94 -34.09 -29.83
N THR A 524 -13.24 -33.89 -30.07
CA THR A 524 -14.25 -33.73 -29.00
C THR A 524 -14.84 -35.03 -28.42
N LEU A 525 -14.46 -36.22 -28.90
CA LEU A 525 -15.15 -37.48 -28.54
C LEU A 525 -14.32 -38.55 -27.83
N ALA A 526 -13.03 -38.33 -27.54
CA ALA A 526 -12.26 -39.25 -26.72
C ALA A 526 -11.67 -38.51 -25.51
N PRO A 527 -12.26 -38.61 -24.31
CA PRO A 527 -11.57 -38.15 -23.12
C PRO A 527 -10.28 -38.96 -23.00
N ALA A 528 -9.16 -38.26 -22.84
CA ALA A 528 -7.88 -38.89 -22.54
C ALA A 528 -8.09 -39.85 -21.36
N ARG A 529 -7.91 -41.15 -21.59
CA ARG A 529 -8.04 -42.19 -20.58
C ARG A 529 -7.04 -41.90 -19.45
N ASN A 530 -7.52 -41.35 -18.35
CA ASN A 530 -6.76 -41.32 -17.10
C ASN A 530 -6.81 -42.71 -16.45
N PRO A 531 -5.67 -43.33 -16.11
CA PRO A 531 -5.65 -44.69 -15.55
C PRO A 531 -6.20 -44.84 -14.12
N THR A 532 -6.62 -43.75 -13.45
CA THR A 532 -6.78 -43.73 -11.99
C THR A 532 -8.14 -43.28 -11.46
N THR A 533 -9.16 -43.05 -12.28
CA THR A 533 -10.52 -42.79 -11.78
C THR A 533 -11.39 -44.04 -11.85
N ASN A 534 -12.07 -44.34 -10.74
CA ASN A 534 -13.02 -45.45 -10.55
C ASN A 534 -13.85 -45.75 -11.80
N ARG A 535 -13.88 -47.04 -12.17
CA ARG A 535 -14.41 -47.58 -13.44
C ARG A 535 -15.90 -47.32 -13.69
N ASP A 536 -16.69 -46.87 -12.72
CA ASP A 536 -18.14 -47.04 -12.78
C ASP A 536 -18.96 -45.83 -13.24
N THR A 537 -18.35 -44.67 -13.57
CA THR A 537 -19.14 -43.48 -13.98
C THR A 537 -18.76 -42.81 -15.30
N GLY A 538 -17.78 -43.32 -16.05
CA GLY A 538 -17.59 -42.98 -17.47
C GLY A 538 -17.45 -41.49 -17.83
N GLY A 539 -17.11 -40.60 -16.90
CA GLY A 539 -17.04 -39.15 -17.15
C GLY A 539 -18.41 -38.43 -17.14
N MET A 540 -19.46 -39.06 -16.60
CA MET A 540 -20.77 -38.44 -16.49
C MET A 540 -20.96 -37.71 -15.14
N VAL A 541 -21.56 -36.52 -15.17
CA VAL A 541 -21.89 -35.71 -13.99
C VAL A 541 -23.35 -35.95 -13.60
N ARG A 542 -23.61 -36.15 -12.30
CA ARG A 542 -24.96 -36.38 -11.78
C ARG A 542 -25.81 -35.12 -11.92
N ARG A 543 -27.00 -35.21 -12.53
CA ARG A 543 -27.90 -34.05 -12.66
C ARG A 543 -28.26 -33.46 -11.29
N THR A 544 -28.28 -32.14 -11.21
CA THR A 544 -28.64 -31.37 -10.00
C THR A 544 -30.07 -31.68 -9.53
N LYS A 545 -30.27 -31.71 -8.21
CA LYS A 545 -31.59 -31.93 -7.60
C LYS A 545 -32.56 -30.81 -8.05
N GLY A 546 -33.59 -31.19 -8.82
CA GLY A 546 -34.61 -30.26 -9.33
C GLY A 546 -35.14 -30.61 -10.72
N THR A 547 -34.44 -31.45 -11.49
CA THR A 547 -34.92 -31.93 -12.79
C THR A 547 -35.79 -33.19 -12.63
N THR A 548 -36.92 -33.27 -13.33
CA THR A 548 -37.86 -34.41 -13.29
C THR A 548 -37.28 -35.72 -13.84
N CYS A 549 -36.15 -35.66 -14.55
CA CYS A 549 -35.47 -36.83 -15.09
C CYS A 549 -34.26 -37.23 -14.22
N LYS A 550 -34.26 -38.45 -13.67
CA LYS A 550 -33.09 -39.07 -13.01
C LYS A 550 -32.09 -39.51 -14.10
N GLY A 551 -30.83 -39.09 -13.98
CA GLY A 551 -29.77 -39.46 -14.92
C GLY A 551 -28.45 -38.73 -14.68
N TYR A 552 -27.43 -39.09 -15.45
CA TYR A 552 -26.16 -38.38 -15.53
C TYR A 552 -26.06 -37.70 -16.91
N ASP A 553 -25.35 -36.59 -17.01
CA ASP A 553 -25.02 -35.91 -18.28
C ASP A 553 -23.53 -36.02 -18.57
N TYR A 554 -23.14 -36.04 -19.85
CA TYR A 554 -21.73 -35.87 -20.23
C TYR A 554 -21.29 -34.44 -19.94
N TYR A 555 -20.13 -34.28 -19.29
CA TYR A 555 -19.54 -32.97 -19.06
C TYR A 555 -19.20 -32.31 -20.40
N ASN A 556 -19.94 -31.26 -20.78
CA ASN A 556 -19.68 -30.47 -21.98
C ASN A 556 -19.06 -29.11 -21.58
N PRO A 557 -17.72 -28.98 -21.59
CA PRO A 557 -17.06 -27.74 -21.20
C PRO A 557 -17.43 -26.54 -22.07
N LEU A 558 -17.86 -26.74 -23.33
CA LEU A 558 -18.22 -25.65 -24.24
C LEU A 558 -19.47 -24.86 -23.79
N ARG A 559 -20.36 -25.50 -23.04
CA ARG A 559 -21.61 -24.88 -22.53
C ARG A 559 -21.34 -23.90 -21.39
N GLU A 560 -20.31 -24.14 -20.57
CA GLU A 560 -19.89 -23.24 -19.49
C GLU A 560 -19.21 -21.96 -20.03
N PHE A 561 -18.64 -22.01 -21.24
CA PHE A 561 -17.97 -20.88 -21.88
C PHE A 561 -18.87 -20.04 -22.81
N GLY A 562 -20.19 -20.29 -22.85
CA GLY A 562 -21.13 -19.50 -23.65
C GLY A 562 -20.97 -19.67 -25.17
N ILE A 563 -20.26 -20.71 -25.63
CA ILE A 563 -20.12 -21.02 -27.06
C ILE A 563 -21.33 -21.84 -27.47
N SER A 564 -22.36 -21.19 -28.00
CA SER A 564 -23.44 -21.87 -28.70
C SER A 564 -22.94 -22.31 -30.08
N LEU A 565 -22.67 -23.60 -30.23
CA LEU A 565 -22.74 -24.23 -31.54
C LEU A 565 -24.22 -24.56 -31.77
N LEU A 566 -24.89 -23.73 -32.57
CA LEU A 566 -26.14 -24.14 -33.22
C LEU A 566 -25.80 -25.34 -34.10
N TRP A 567 -26.35 -26.50 -33.73
CA TRP A 567 -26.33 -27.71 -34.55
C TRP A 567 -27.39 -27.62 -35.64
#